data_AF-A0A521DSI0-F1
#
_entry.id   AF-A0A521DSI0-F1
#
_cell.length_a   1.000
_cell.length_b   1.000
_cell.length_c   1.000
_cell.angle_alpha   90.00
_cell.angle_beta   90.00
_cell.angle_gamma   90.00
#
_symmetry.space_group_name_H-M   'P 1'
#
loop_
_entity.id
_entity.type
_entity.pdbx_description
1 polymer ?
#
loop_
_entity_poly.entity_id
_entity_poly.type
_entity_poly.pdbx_seq_one_letter_code
_entity_poly.pdbx_strand_id
1 'polypeptide(L)'
;MTTTIEKYNDLQKEILSNFSIRWDGEKCKTTFRDDVKKFYGLEKEFGWNIILNSYYIIDDTELAKKSFKQFDLQGPSRHQDIGERYLRLYGFLNSVYQQKLAVDNLMEVFKLAKQIDFAKRLNQNELLILRNKIGAHPSNYKVVQEDSEHKFDVYEISRPDLQMDRLRLLRNQNHFENYDLTKAIVIFDKLIEDILCELTGKIIKKLFNNQGKIYSDYQKINEIKKRSNNGRGNDNKISKQQGITGAWQKGGLSS
;
A
#
# COMPACT_ATOMS: atom_id res chain seq x y z
N MET A 1 13.65 -11.13 3.11
CA MET A 1 12.72 -11.86 2.21
C MET A 1 12.07 -10.85 1.28
N THR A 2 12.00 -11.17 -0.01
CA THR A 2 11.36 -10.34 -1.05
C THR A 2 9.84 -10.48 -1.00
N THR A 3 9.10 -9.37 -0.96
CA THR A 3 7.62 -9.36 -0.91
C THR A 3 7.00 -9.70 -2.28
N THR A 4 5.70 -10.02 -2.32
CA THR A 4 5.00 -10.22 -3.61
C THR A 4 4.97 -8.93 -4.43
N ILE A 5 4.85 -7.77 -3.77
CA ILE A 5 4.86 -6.45 -4.40
C ILE A 5 6.20 -6.22 -5.11
N GLU A 6 7.32 -6.45 -4.40
CA GLU A 6 8.66 -6.37 -4.97
C GLU A 6 8.81 -7.30 -6.18
N LYS A 7 8.32 -8.54 -6.10
CA LYS A 7 8.39 -9.49 -7.23
C LYS A 7 7.64 -9.00 -8.46
N TYR A 8 6.44 -8.42 -8.31
CA TYR A 8 5.74 -7.84 -9.45
C TYR A 8 6.46 -6.61 -10.01
N ASN A 9 7.01 -5.76 -9.14
CA ASN A 9 7.76 -4.57 -9.55
C ASN A 9 9.05 -4.96 -10.29
N ASP A 10 9.78 -5.93 -9.78
CA ASP A 10 11.00 -6.49 -10.37
C ASP A 10 10.72 -7.12 -11.74
N LEU A 11 9.63 -7.88 -11.88
CA LEU A 11 9.27 -8.44 -13.17
C LEU A 11 8.94 -7.37 -14.22
N GLN A 12 8.27 -6.29 -13.81
CA GLN A 12 8.00 -5.15 -14.69
C GLN A 12 9.29 -4.40 -15.08
N LYS A 13 10.20 -4.19 -14.13
CA LYS A 13 11.55 -3.64 -14.39
C LYS A 13 12.37 -4.55 -15.31
N GLU A 14 12.25 -5.89 -15.19
CA GLU A 14 12.93 -6.85 -16.06
C GLU A 14 12.43 -6.73 -17.51
N ILE A 15 11.13 -6.59 -17.74
CA ILE A 15 10.57 -6.35 -19.09
C ILE A 15 11.22 -5.12 -19.72
N LEU A 16 11.35 -4.05 -18.95
CA LEU A 16 11.99 -2.81 -19.40
C LEU A 16 13.50 -2.95 -19.62
N SER A 17 14.20 -3.65 -18.72
CA SER A 17 15.64 -3.92 -18.84
C SER A 17 15.93 -4.74 -20.09
N ASN A 18 15.14 -5.79 -20.34
CA ASN A 18 15.23 -6.62 -21.56
C ASN A 18 14.97 -5.83 -22.84
N PHE A 19 14.09 -4.83 -22.80
CA PHE A 19 13.94 -3.89 -23.91
C PHE A 19 15.20 -3.04 -24.09
N SER A 20 15.73 -2.47 -23.00
CA SER A 20 16.89 -1.59 -23.00
C SER A 20 18.16 -2.27 -23.52
N ILE A 21 18.41 -3.52 -23.13
CA ILE A 21 19.57 -4.31 -23.58
C ILE A 21 19.51 -4.60 -25.10
N ARG A 22 18.30 -4.74 -25.66
CA ARG A 22 18.10 -5.01 -27.09
C ARG A 22 18.05 -3.75 -27.94
N TRP A 23 17.94 -2.58 -27.31
CA TRP A 23 17.84 -1.32 -28.01
C TRP A 23 19.23 -0.86 -28.44
N ASP A 24 19.38 -0.61 -29.75
CA ASP A 24 20.64 -0.19 -30.35
C ASP A 24 20.48 1.23 -30.91
N GLY A 25 20.95 2.21 -30.15
CA GLY A 25 20.81 3.62 -30.48
C GLY A 25 21.54 4.04 -31.74
N GLU A 26 22.59 3.31 -32.16
CA GLU A 26 23.34 3.60 -33.39
C GLU A 26 22.54 3.18 -34.64
N LYS A 27 21.62 2.22 -34.49
CA LYS A 27 20.78 1.70 -35.58
C LYS A 27 19.38 2.31 -35.62
N CYS A 28 18.98 3.06 -34.59
CA CYS A 28 17.65 3.66 -34.49
C CYS A 28 17.61 5.08 -35.08
N LYS A 29 16.52 5.40 -35.80
CA LYS A 29 16.22 6.77 -36.25
C LYS A 29 15.42 7.58 -35.21
N THR A 30 15.00 6.91 -34.14
CA THR A 30 14.13 7.40 -33.07
C THR A 30 14.89 7.44 -31.75
N THR A 31 14.35 8.17 -30.77
CA THR A 31 14.95 8.17 -29.43
C THR A 31 14.54 6.92 -28.67
N PHE A 32 15.33 6.52 -27.66
CA PHE A 32 14.98 5.43 -26.74
C PHE A 32 13.56 5.60 -26.17
N ARG A 33 13.20 6.83 -25.79
CA ARG A 33 11.90 7.16 -25.23
C ARG A 33 10.75 6.91 -26.21
N ASP A 34 10.95 7.22 -27.49
CA ASP A 34 9.94 6.98 -28.53
C ASP A 34 9.72 5.49 -28.76
N ASP A 35 10.80 4.70 -28.74
CA ASP A 35 10.71 3.27 -28.93
C ASP A 35 10.10 2.58 -27.70
N VAL A 36 10.38 3.06 -26.48
CA VAL A 36 9.69 2.61 -25.26
C VAL A 36 8.20 2.95 -25.31
N LYS A 37 7.86 4.18 -25.73
CA LYS A 37 6.46 4.62 -25.93
C LYS A 37 5.75 3.67 -26.88
N LYS A 38 6.38 3.33 -28.00
CA LYS A 38 5.84 2.37 -28.98
C LYS A 38 5.73 0.96 -28.41
N PHE A 39 6.78 0.49 -27.73
CA PHE A 39 6.85 -0.85 -27.14
C PHE A 39 5.71 -1.07 -26.14
N TYR A 40 5.56 -0.18 -25.16
CA TYR A 40 4.44 -0.25 -24.21
C TYR A 40 3.11 0.25 -24.78
N GLY A 41 3.12 0.88 -25.95
CA GLY A 41 2.00 1.58 -26.57
C GLY A 41 1.38 2.64 -25.66
N LEU A 42 2.21 3.57 -25.18
CA LEU A 42 1.83 4.70 -24.35
C LEU A 42 1.33 5.85 -25.23
N GLU A 43 0.27 6.54 -24.80
CA GLU A 43 -0.31 7.65 -25.56
C GLU A 43 0.47 8.94 -25.36
N LYS A 44 0.77 9.26 -24.09
CA LYS A 44 1.49 10.46 -23.69
C LYS A 44 3.00 10.19 -23.73
N GLU A 45 3.79 11.13 -24.27
CA GLU A 45 5.26 11.03 -24.24
C GLU A 45 5.81 10.97 -22.81
N PHE A 46 5.14 11.63 -21.85
CA PHE A 46 5.53 11.62 -20.45
C PHE A 46 5.23 10.30 -19.72
N GLY A 47 4.54 9.35 -20.37
CA GLY A 47 4.22 8.04 -19.78
C GLY A 47 5.45 7.25 -19.35
N TRP A 48 6.57 7.38 -20.08
CA TRP A 48 7.85 6.78 -19.70
C TRP A 48 8.33 7.23 -18.32
N ASN A 49 8.38 8.55 -18.10
CA ASN A 49 8.85 9.13 -16.85
C ASN A 49 7.97 8.71 -15.67
N ILE A 50 6.66 8.65 -15.90
CA ILE A 50 5.69 8.20 -14.91
C ILE A 50 5.97 6.74 -14.52
N ILE A 51 6.16 5.84 -15.49
CA ILE A 51 6.43 4.42 -15.23
C ILE A 51 7.69 4.26 -14.38
N LEU A 52 8.80 4.87 -14.81
CA LEU A 52 10.08 4.74 -14.14
C LEU A 52 10.01 5.28 -12.71
N ASN A 53 9.44 6.47 -12.53
CA ASN A 53 9.28 7.07 -11.21
C ASN A 53 8.38 6.20 -10.30
N SER A 54 7.28 5.66 -10.82
CA SER A 54 6.40 4.77 -10.07
C SER A 54 7.13 3.51 -9.59
N TYR A 55 7.99 2.89 -10.42
CA TYR A 55 8.75 1.71 -10.02
C TYR A 55 9.72 1.99 -8.86
N TYR A 56 10.43 3.12 -8.91
CA TYR A 56 11.32 3.51 -7.82
C TYR A 56 10.57 3.83 -6.53
N ILE A 57 9.45 4.56 -6.61
CA ILE A 57 8.63 4.87 -5.42
C ILE A 57 8.11 3.58 -4.77
N ILE A 58 7.72 2.57 -5.58
CA ILE A 58 7.30 1.28 -5.04
C ILE A 58 8.46 0.62 -4.27
N ASP A 59 9.68 0.59 -4.82
CA ASP A 59 10.85 0.02 -4.14
C ASP A 59 11.18 0.76 -2.84
N ASP A 60 11.18 2.10 -2.86
CA ASP A 60 11.46 2.94 -1.69
C ASP A 60 10.44 2.72 -0.58
N THR A 61 9.16 2.58 -0.93
CA THR A 61 8.12 2.28 0.06
C THR A 61 8.21 0.84 0.58
N GLU A 62 8.57 -0.16 -0.25
CA GLU A 62 8.83 -1.52 0.25
C GLU A 62 10.00 -1.53 1.26
N LEU A 63 11.05 -0.73 1.02
CA LEU A 63 12.14 -0.54 1.97
C LEU A 63 11.66 0.11 3.27
N ALA A 64 10.86 1.18 3.18
CA ALA A 64 10.27 1.85 4.33
C ALA A 64 9.38 0.90 5.16
N LYS A 65 8.53 0.09 4.50
CA LYS A 65 7.68 -0.91 5.16
C LYS A 65 8.48 -2.01 5.85
N LYS A 66 9.59 -2.47 5.24
CA LYS A 66 10.50 -3.43 5.89
C LYS A 66 11.11 -2.86 7.16
N SER A 67 11.59 -1.62 7.11
CA SER A 67 12.11 -0.91 8.29
C SER A 67 11.02 -0.76 9.36
N PHE A 68 9.82 -0.33 8.97
CA PHE A 68 8.70 -0.19 9.89
C PHE A 68 8.34 -1.54 10.53
N LYS A 69 8.25 -2.62 9.77
CA LYS A 69 7.98 -3.96 10.30
C LYS A 69 9.04 -4.46 11.28
N GLN A 70 10.30 -4.07 11.09
CA GLN A 70 11.40 -4.49 11.95
C GLN A 70 11.44 -3.71 13.27
N PHE A 71 11.12 -2.43 13.26
CA PHE A 71 11.35 -1.53 14.39
C PHE A 71 10.09 -0.84 14.94
N ASP A 72 8.94 -1.07 14.31
CA ASP A 72 7.65 -0.42 14.58
C ASP A 72 7.78 1.11 14.75
N LEU A 73 6.96 1.74 15.57
CA LEU A 73 7.03 3.17 15.90
C LEU A 73 8.31 3.59 16.61
N GLN A 74 8.96 2.67 17.34
CA GLN A 74 10.18 2.97 18.10
C GLN A 74 11.37 3.32 17.20
N GLY A 75 11.46 2.72 16.01
CA GLY A 75 12.61 2.92 15.13
C GLY A 75 13.88 2.20 15.59
N PRO A 76 14.98 2.33 14.83
CA PRO A 76 16.23 1.64 15.14
C PRO A 76 16.96 2.24 16.37
N SER A 77 16.53 3.43 16.81
CA SER A 77 17.07 4.11 17.97
C SER A 77 16.68 3.41 19.27
N ARG A 78 17.64 3.35 20.20
CA ARG A 78 17.41 2.83 21.57
C ARG A 78 16.83 3.88 22.51
N HIS A 79 16.73 5.14 22.06
CA HIS A 79 16.20 6.23 22.86
C HIS A 79 14.68 6.26 22.79
N GLN A 80 14.02 6.42 23.93
CA GLN A 80 12.58 6.64 23.97
C GLN A 80 12.27 8.11 23.70
N ASP A 81 12.33 8.49 22.43
CA ASP A 81 11.96 9.83 21.97
C ASP A 81 10.58 9.79 21.29
N ILE A 82 9.60 10.44 21.91
CA ILE A 82 8.25 10.56 21.35
C ILE A 82 8.25 11.34 20.03
N GLY A 83 9.13 12.33 19.87
CA GLY A 83 9.30 13.09 18.63
C GLY A 83 9.75 12.20 17.48
N GLU A 84 10.70 11.30 17.73
CA GLU A 84 11.13 10.29 16.74
C GLU A 84 9.97 9.37 16.33
N ARG A 85 9.16 8.91 17.30
CA ARG A 85 7.96 8.09 17.02
C ARG A 85 6.95 8.82 16.14
N TYR A 86 6.73 10.12 16.38
CA TYR A 86 5.90 10.97 15.52
C TYR A 86 6.46 11.05 14.10
N LEU A 87 7.73 11.43 13.96
CA LEU A 87 8.39 11.55 12.66
C LEU A 87 8.33 10.23 11.89
N ARG A 88 8.51 9.10 12.59
CA ARG A 88 8.44 7.77 11.99
C ARG A 88 7.03 7.42 11.53
N LEU A 89 6.00 7.69 12.34
CA LEU A 89 4.61 7.51 11.94
C LEU A 89 4.26 8.35 10.70
N TYR A 90 4.62 9.63 10.70
CA TYR A 90 4.38 10.54 9.57
C TYR A 90 5.13 10.10 8.32
N GLY A 91 6.41 9.77 8.44
CA GLY A 91 7.24 9.29 7.33
C GLY A 91 6.70 7.98 6.75
N PHE A 92 6.32 7.04 7.62
CA PHE A 92 5.72 5.78 7.24
C PHE A 92 4.42 5.99 6.45
N LEU A 93 3.47 6.73 7.02
CA LEU A 93 2.18 6.97 6.37
C LEU A 93 2.34 7.76 5.07
N ASN A 94 3.29 8.68 5.00
CA ASN A 94 3.61 9.39 3.76
C ASN A 94 4.18 8.43 2.70
N SER A 95 5.08 7.51 3.06
CA SER A 95 5.63 6.52 2.12
C SER A 95 4.54 5.62 1.52
N VAL A 96 3.58 5.18 2.34
CA VAL A 96 2.42 4.40 1.91
C VAL A 96 1.55 5.20 0.94
N TYR A 97 1.33 6.49 1.24
CA TYR A 97 0.59 7.38 0.35
C TYR A 97 1.30 7.59 -0.99
N GLN A 98 2.63 7.73 -0.99
CA GLN A 98 3.41 7.80 -2.24
C GLN A 98 3.29 6.50 -3.06
N GLN A 99 3.30 5.33 -2.42
CA GLN A 99 3.08 4.06 -3.12
C GLN A 99 1.68 3.99 -3.74
N LYS A 100 0.65 4.52 -3.06
CA LYS A 100 -0.69 4.66 -3.66
C LYS A 100 -0.66 5.54 -4.91
N LEU A 101 -0.02 6.71 -4.86
CA LEU A 101 0.07 7.61 -6.03
C LEU A 101 0.83 6.94 -7.18
N ALA A 102 1.93 6.24 -6.89
CA ALA A 102 2.69 5.50 -7.88
C ALA A 102 1.85 4.44 -8.58
N VAL A 103 1.03 3.70 -7.84
CA VAL A 103 0.15 2.67 -8.39
C VAL A 103 -1.02 3.27 -9.18
N ASP A 104 -1.62 4.37 -8.71
CA ASP A 104 -2.64 5.11 -9.47
C ASP A 104 -2.10 5.59 -10.82
N ASN A 105 -0.90 6.14 -10.82
CA ASN A 105 -0.19 6.58 -12.02
C ASN A 105 0.02 5.41 -13.00
N LEU A 106 0.44 4.24 -12.51
CA LEU A 106 0.57 3.04 -13.35
C LEU A 106 -0.78 2.59 -13.92
N MET A 107 -1.85 2.62 -13.12
CA MET A 107 -3.20 2.30 -13.59
C MET A 107 -3.67 3.25 -14.69
N GLU A 108 -3.39 4.55 -14.58
CA GLU A 108 -3.71 5.53 -15.63
C GLU A 108 -2.89 5.26 -16.89
N VAL A 109 -1.57 5.15 -16.76
CA VAL A 109 -0.65 4.99 -17.90
C VAL A 109 -0.96 3.72 -18.69
N PHE A 110 -1.27 2.62 -18.00
CA PHE A 110 -1.63 1.35 -18.64
C PHE A 110 -3.13 1.19 -18.89
N LYS A 111 -3.95 2.20 -18.60
CA LYS A 111 -5.41 2.21 -18.80
C LYS A 111 -6.10 0.99 -18.19
N LEU A 112 -5.86 0.72 -16.92
CA LEU A 112 -6.40 -0.48 -16.28
C LEU A 112 -7.93 -0.42 -16.24
N ALA A 113 -8.63 -1.46 -16.74
CA ALA A 113 -10.09 -1.43 -16.87
C ALA A 113 -10.81 -1.26 -15.52
N LYS A 114 -10.24 -1.81 -14.45
CA LYS A 114 -10.76 -1.74 -13.07
C LYS A 114 -10.23 -0.53 -12.28
N GLN A 115 -9.62 0.46 -12.93
CA GLN A 115 -8.98 1.60 -12.26
C GLN A 115 -9.92 2.31 -11.26
N ILE A 116 -11.18 2.54 -11.63
CA ILE A 116 -12.15 3.23 -10.76
C ILE A 116 -12.44 2.43 -9.48
N ASP A 117 -12.63 1.11 -9.60
CA ASP A 117 -12.85 0.23 -8.45
C ASP A 117 -11.64 0.22 -7.52
N PHE A 118 -10.44 0.03 -8.08
CA PHE A 118 -9.21 0.03 -7.30
C PHE A 118 -8.93 1.37 -6.64
N ALA A 119 -9.10 2.49 -7.34
CA ALA A 119 -8.94 3.82 -6.78
C ALA A 119 -9.93 4.07 -5.62
N LYS A 120 -11.19 3.62 -5.75
CA LYS A 120 -12.18 3.69 -4.67
C LYS A 120 -11.73 2.87 -3.45
N ARG A 121 -11.33 1.62 -3.66
CA ARG A 121 -10.84 0.72 -2.59
C ARG A 121 -9.58 1.27 -1.91
N LEU A 122 -8.69 1.91 -2.66
CA LEU A 122 -7.51 2.59 -2.12
C LEU A 122 -7.94 3.77 -1.24
N ASN A 123 -8.78 4.66 -1.74
CA ASN A 123 -9.25 5.82 -0.98
C ASN A 123 -10.03 5.45 0.30
N GLN A 124 -10.62 4.25 0.33
CA GLN A 124 -11.31 3.69 1.50
C GLN A 124 -10.40 2.85 2.41
N ASN A 125 -9.11 2.70 2.07
CA ASN A 125 -8.18 1.93 2.89
C ASN A 125 -7.88 2.66 4.20
N GLU A 126 -7.97 1.93 5.31
CA GLU A 126 -7.78 2.44 6.67
C GLU A 126 -6.45 3.19 6.86
N LEU A 127 -5.36 2.70 6.27
CA LEU A 127 -4.03 3.30 6.39
C LEU A 127 -3.95 4.66 5.68
N LEU A 128 -4.65 4.79 4.54
CA LEU A 128 -4.72 6.06 3.81
C LEU A 128 -5.71 7.03 4.45
N ILE A 129 -6.82 6.55 5.00
CA ILE A 129 -7.75 7.36 5.80
C ILE A 129 -7.00 7.94 7.00
N LEU A 130 -6.28 7.09 7.74
CA LEU A 130 -5.45 7.51 8.86
C LEU A 130 -4.44 8.58 8.45
N ARG A 131 -3.66 8.34 7.39
CA ARG A 131 -2.73 9.33 6.83
C ARG A 131 -3.41 10.66 6.54
N ASN A 132 -4.58 10.63 5.93
CA ASN A 132 -5.31 11.84 5.57
C ASN A 132 -5.86 12.58 6.80
N LYS A 133 -6.31 11.85 7.83
CA LYS A 133 -6.77 12.43 9.10
C LYS A 133 -5.64 13.16 9.83
N ILE A 134 -4.46 12.53 9.94
CA ILE A 134 -3.35 13.12 10.71
C ILE A 134 -2.47 14.07 9.90
N GLY A 135 -2.46 13.94 8.58
CA GLY A 135 -1.61 14.71 7.66
C GLY A 135 -2.30 15.92 7.05
N ALA A 136 -3.62 16.01 7.12
CA ALA A 136 -4.35 17.22 6.79
C ALA A 136 -4.36 18.18 7.99
N HIS A 137 -4.23 19.48 7.72
CA HIS A 137 -4.69 20.46 8.70
C HIS A 137 -6.19 20.23 8.94
N PRO A 138 -6.69 20.27 10.19
CA PRO A 138 -8.08 19.94 10.50
C PRO A 138 -9.14 20.63 9.63
N SER A 139 -8.92 21.90 9.29
CA SER A 139 -9.81 22.68 8.41
C SER A 139 -9.92 22.14 6.98
N ASN A 140 -9.01 21.27 6.54
CA ASN A 140 -8.93 20.75 5.18
C ASN A 140 -9.50 19.32 5.07
N TYR A 141 -9.78 18.65 6.19
CA TYR A 141 -10.39 17.33 6.20
C TYR A 141 -11.91 17.45 6.06
N LYS A 142 -12.41 17.20 4.85
CA LYS A 142 -13.82 17.42 4.48
C LYS A 142 -14.76 16.24 4.76
N VAL A 143 -14.24 15.15 5.33
CA VAL A 143 -15.08 14.01 5.72
C VAL A 143 -15.54 14.25 7.15
N VAL A 144 -16.81 14.61 7.27
CA VAL A 144 -17.48 14.98 8.52
C VAL A 144 -18.43 13.84 8.89
N GLN A 145 -18.46 13.46 10.16
CA GLN A 145 -19.41 12.45 10.65
C GLN A 145 -20.77 13.09 10.98
N GLU A 146 -21.82 12.28 11.08
CA GLU A 146 -23.19 12.77 11.37
C GLU A 146 -23.31 13.53 12.70
N ASP A 147 -22.45 13.21 13.67
CA ASP A 147 -22.42 13.79 15.01
C ASP A 147 -21.51 15.04 15.14
N SER A 148 -21.05 15.59 14.02
CA SER A 148 -20.09 16.69 14.04
C SER A 148 -20.78 18.05 14.24
N GLU A 149 -20.27 18.84 15.17
CA GLU A 149 -20.78 20.20 15.48
C GLU A 149 -20.34 21.25 14.44
N HIS A 150 -19.37 20.92 13.59
CA HIS A 150 -18.76 21.83 12.63
C HIS A 150 -18.62 21.21 11.23
N LYS A 151 -18.26 22.05 10.25
CA LYS A 151 -18.05 21.65 8.84
C LYS A 151 -16.78 20.79 8.62
N PHE A 152 -16.03 20.51 9.68
CA PHE A 152 -14.83 19.69 9.66
C PHE A 152 -14.63 19.08 11.05
N ASP A 153 -13.94 17.93 11.07
CA ASP A 153 -13.51 17.27 12.30
C ASP A 153 -12.03 17.55 12.56
N VAL A 154 -11.67 17.70 13.84
CA VAL A 154 -10.29 17.83 14.31
C VAL A 154 -9.83 16.47 14.84
N TYR A 155 -8.67 16.02 14.35
CA TYR A 155 -8.06 14.76 14.78
C TYR A 155 -6.70 15.03 15.42
N GLU A 156 -6.49 14.46 16.61
CA GLU A 156 -5.24 14.55 17.36
C GLU A 156 -4.72 13.15 17.68
N ILE A 157 -3.41 12.95 17.60
CA ILE A 157 -2.79 11.69 18.05
C ILE A 157 -2.65 11.71 19.57
N SER A 158 -3.15 10.68 20.25
CA SER A 158 -2.95 10.47 21.68
C SER A 158 -1.47 10.21 21.98
N ARG A 159 -0.79 11.20 22.59
CA ARG A 159 0.62 11.08 22.99
C ARG A 159 0.86 9.93 23.98
N PRO A 160 0.05 9.74 25.04
CA PRO A 160 0.25 8.63 25.97
C PRO A 160 0.16 7.27 25.27
N ASP A 161 -0.80 7.09 24.35
CA ASP A 161 -0.93 5.84 23.60
C ASP A 161 0.27 5.63 22.65
N LEU A 162 0.74 6.70 21.98
CA LEU A 162 1.90 6.62 21.09
C LEU A 162 3.19 6.24 21.82
N GLN A 163 3.36 6.66 23.08
CA GLN A 163 4.47 6.22 23.94
C GLN A 163 4.42 4.74 24.30
N MET A 164 3.23 4.12 24.21
CA MET A 164 3.01 2.70 24.46
C MET A 164 2.90 1.88 23.17
N ASP A 165 3.40 2.42 22.05
CA ASP A 165 3.35 1.79 20.72
C ASP A 165 1.92 1.50 20.24
N ARG A 166 0.96 2.32 20.67
CA ARG A 166 -0.44 2.26 20.26
C ARG A 166 -0.81 3.50 19.47
N LEU A 167 -1.59 3.32 18.41
CA LEU A 167 -2.12 4.44 17.66
C LEU A 167 -3.59 4.67 17.98
N ARG A 168 -3.85 5.76 18.69
CA ARG A 168 -5.19 6.25 18.97
C ARG A 168 -5.32 7.70 18.52
N LEU A 169 -6.40 8.00 17.82
CA LEU A 169 -6.82 9.36 17.52
C LEU A 169 -7.92 9.81 18.47
N LEU A 170 -7.88 11.08 18.83
CA LEU A 170 -8.94 11.80 19.52
C LEU A 170 -9.59 12.76 18.53
N ARG A 171 -10.86 12.53 18.24
CA ARG A 171 -11.68 13.36 17.36
C ARG A 171 -12.49 14.35 18.19
N ASN A 172 -12.38 15.63 17.85
CA ASN A 172 -13.07 16.76 18.52
C ASN A 172 -12.99 16.68 20.05
N GLN A 173 -11.89 16.17 20.59
CA GLN A 173 -11.66 16.00 22.03
C GLN A 173 -12.64 15.06 22.77
N ASN A 174 -13.55 14.38 22.05
CA ASN A 174 -14.64 13.63 22.65
C ASN A 174 -14.69 12.15 22.23
N HIS A 175 -14.18 11.80 21.05
CA HIS A 175 -14.30 10.44 20.51
C HIS A 175 -12.94 9.82 20.22
N PHE A 176 -12.75 8.58 20.68
CA PHE A 176 -11.52 7.82 20.43
C PHE A 176 -11.66 6.89 19.23
N GLU A 177 -10.65 6.89 18.37
CA GLU A 177 -10.48 5.92 17.28
C GLU A 177 -9.16 5.16 17.47
N ASN A 178 -9.21 3.83 17.49
CA ASN A 178 -8.01 2.99 17.62
C ASN A 178 -7.63 2.40 16.26
N TYR A 179 -6.34 2.39 15.95
CA TYR A 179 -5.81 1.87 14.70
C TYR A 179 -4.83 0.71 14.95
N ASP A 180 -5.03 -0.39 14.23
CA ASP A 180 -4.08 -1.51 14.16
C ASP A 180 -3.25 -1.37 12.87
N LEU A 181 -2.06 -0.76 13.00
CA LEU A 181 -1.17 -0.53 11.87
C LEU A 181 -0.76 -1.84 11.19
N THR A 182 -0.47 -2.89 11.96
CA THR A 182 -0.05 -4.18 11.39
C THR A 182 -1.13 -4.75 10.50
N LYS A 183 -2.37 -4.78 10.97
CA LYS A 183 -3.52 -5.24 10.18
C LYS A 183 -3.79 -4.35 8.98
N ALA A 184 -3.75 -3.02 9.15
CA ALA A 184 -3.98 -2.06 8.09
C ALA A 184 -2.94 -2.19 6.96
N ILE A 185 -1.66 -2.41 7.29
CA ILE A 185 -0.59 -2.67 6.33
C ILE A 185 -0.87 -3.94 5.53
N VAL A 186 -1.27 -5.04 6.19
CA VAL A 186 -1.59 -6.30 5.48
C VAL A 186 -2.74 -6.11 4.50
N ILE A 187 -3.77 -5.34 4.87
CA ILE A 187 -4.91 -5.04 3.99
C ILE A 187 -4.48 -4.17 2.81
N PHE A 188 -3.67 -3.13 3.07
CA PHE A 188 -3.10 -2.28 2.04
C PHE A 188 -2.25 -3.07 1.05
N ASP A 189 -1.33 -3.90 1.55
CA ASP A 189 -0.42 -4.70 0.72
C ASP A 189 -1.19 -5.66 -0.19
N LYS A 190 -2.23 -6.32 0.31
CA LYS A 190 -3.10 -7.17 -0.52
C LYS A 190 -3.73 -6.39 -1.67
N LEU A 191 -4.17 -5.17 -1.42
CA LEU A 191 -4.76 -4.31 -2.45
C LEU A 191 -3.71 -3.91 -3.49
N ILE A 192 -2.50 -3.54 -3.07
CA ILE A 192 -1.39 -3.26 -3.99
C ILE A 192 -1.01 -4.51 -4.81
N GLU A 193 -0.94 -5.69 -4.19
CA GLU A 193 -0.71 -6.97 -4.86
C GLU A 193 -1.80 -7.30 -5.89
N ASP A 194 -3.07 -6.98 -5.63
CA ASP A 194 -4.17 -7.14 -6.58
C ASP A 194 -3.99 -6.25 -7.81
N ILE A 195 -3.65 -4.97 -7.58
CA ILE A 195 -3.47 -4.00 -8.66
C ILE A 195 -2.26 -4.36 -9.51
N LEU A 196 -1.12 -4.66 -8.90
CA LEU A 196 0.11 -5.01 -9.61
C LEU A 196 -0.03 -6.33 -10.37
N CYS A 197 -0.79 -7.30 -9.85
CA CYS A 197 -1.11 -8.52 -10.57
C CYS A 197 -1.87 -8.23 -11.87
N GLU A 198 -2.92 -7.42 -11.81
CA GLU A 198 -3.74 -7.05 -12.97
C GLU A 198 -2.95 -6.22 -13.99
N LEU A 199 -2.13 -5.27 -13.51
CA LEU A 199 -1.23 -4.48 -14.34
C LEU A 199 -0.21 -5.35 -15.06
N THR A 200 0.52 -6.20 -14.32
CA THR A 200 1.56 -7.07 -14.87
C THR A 200 0.95 -8.04 -15.87
N GLY A 201 -0.20 -8.66 -15.55
CA GLY A 201 -0.92 -9.53 -16.48
C GLY A 201 -1.33 -8.82 -17.76
N LYS A 202 -1.80 -7.57 -17.67
CA LYS A 202 -2.14 -6.75 -18.86
C LYS A 202 -0.92 -6.47 -19.73
N ILE A 203 0.21 -6.06 -19.12
CA ILE A 203 1.46 -5.80 -19.83
C ILE A 203 1.95 -7.06 -20.53
N ILE A 204 1.97 -8.20 -19.83
CA ILE A 204 2.44 -9.46 -20.39
C ILE A 204 1.56 -9.96 -21.53
N LYS A 205 0.24 -9.85 -21.38
CA LYS A 205 -0.70 -10.19 -22.46
C LYS A 205 -0.44 -9.35 -23.70
N LYS A 206 -0.19 -8.04 -23.54
CA LYS A 206 0.05 -7.12 -24.65
C LYS A 206 1.39 -7.38 -25.35
N LEU A 207 2.46 -7.56 -24.59
CA LEU A 207 3.82 -7.59 -25.13
C LEU A 207 4.29 -9.00 -25.52
N PHE A 208 3.80 -10.02 -24.82
CA PHE A 208 4.30 -11.39 -24.94
C PHE A 208 3.18 -12.41 -25.20
N ASN A 209 1.93 -11.97 -25.40
CA ASN A 209 0.76 -12.83 -25.62
C ASN A 209 0.64 -13.97 -24.58
N ASN A 210 1.02 -13.71 -23.32
CA ASN A 210 1.06 -14.70 -22.24
C ASN A 210 1.95 -15.92 -22.54
N GLN A 211 3.13 -15.69 -23.12
CA GLN A 211 4.10 -16.74 -23.45
C GLN A 211 5.51 -16.39 -22.97
N GLY A 212 6.39 -17.40 -22.97
CA GLY A 212 7.80 -17.27 -22.65
C GLY A 212 8.11 -17.15 -21.15
N LYS A 213 9.39 -16.94 -20.85
CA LYS A 213 9.94 -16.92 -19.48
C LYS A 213 9.22 -15.92 -18.57
N ILE A 214 9.02 -14.69 -19.04
CA ILE A 214 8.34 -13.62 -18.28
C ILE A 214 6.94 -14.04 -17.84
N TYR A 215 6.18 -14.73 -18.70
CA TYR A 215 4.85 -15.23 -18.33
C TYR A 215 4.93 -16.36 -17.30
N SER A 216 5.87 -17.29 -17.46
CA SER A 216 6.10 -18.35 -16.46
C SER A 216 6.47 -17.77 -15.09
N ASP A 217 7.32 -16.75 -15.05
CA ASP A 217 7.70 -16.09 -13.80
C ASP A 217 6.53 -15.34 -13.17
N TYR A 218 5.68 -14.67 -13.97
CA TYR A 218 4.41 -14.11 -13.51
C TYR A 218 3.48 -15.17 -12.88
N GLN A 219 3.36 -16.35 -13.49
CA GLN A 219 2.55 -17.44 -12.94
C GLN A 219 3.07 -17.91 -11.57
N LYS A 220 4.40 -18.06 -11.41
CA LYS A 220 5.01 -18.40 -10.11
C LYS A 220 4.68 -17.38 -9.03
N ILE A 221 4.74 -16.07 -9.36
CA ILE A 221 4.37 -15.00 -8.40
C ILE A 221 2.90 -15.14 -8.00
N ASN A 222 2.00 -15.42 -8.95
CA ASN A 222 0.57 -15.62 -8.67
C ASN A 222 0.32 -16.85 -7.77
N GLU A 223 1.09 -17.92 -7.92
CA GLU A 223 0.99 -19.08 -7.02
C GLU A 223 1.42 -18.74 -5.58
N ILE A 224 2.51 -17.98 -5.41
CA ILE A 224 2.98 -17.50 -4.11
C ILE A 224 1.91 -16.64 -3.43
N LYS A 225 1.29 -15.74 -4.19
CA LYS A 225 0.18 -14.90 -3.72
C LYS A 225 -1.01 -15.74 -3.25
N LYS A 226 -1.43 -16.74 -4.04
CA LYS A 226 -2.53 -17.67 -3.68
C LYS A 226 -2.23 -18.44 -2.40
N ARG A 227 -1.01 -18.98 -2.25
CA ARG A 227 -0.59 -19.70 -1.03
C ARG A 227 -0.63 -18.80 0.21
N SER A 228 -0.15 -17.57 0.08
CA SER A 228 -0.19 -16.56 1.16
C SER A 228 -1.61 -16.20 1.59
N ASN A 229 -2.55 -16.15 0.64
CA ASN A 229 -3.96 -15.89 0.94
C ASN A 229 -4.66 -17.08 1.62
N ASN A 230 -4.33 -18.31 1.23
CA ASN A 230 -4.91 -19.51 1.84
C ASN A 230 -4.39 -19.77 3.27
N GLY A 231 -3.11 -19.50 3.54
CA GLY A 231 -2.55 -19.62 4.90
C GLY A 231 -3.16 -18.65 5.90
N ARG A 232 -3.40 -17.39 5.49
CA ARG A 232 -3.99 -16.34 6.33
C ARG A 232 -5.50 -16.52 6.60
N GLY A 233 -6.18 -17.39 5.86
CA GLY A 233 -7.60 -17.71 6.07
C GLY A 233 -7.86 -18.59 7.29
N ASN A 234 -6.86 -19.34 7.74
CA ASN A 234 -6.98 -20.21 8.94
C ASN A 234 -6.75 -19.45 10.25
N ASP A 235 -5.86 -18.46 10.28
CA ASP A 235 -5.58 -17.68 11.50
C ASP A 235 -6.79 -16.86 11.97
N ASN A 236 -7.63 -16.39 11.03
CA ASN A 236 -8.88 -15.68 11.35
C ASN A 236 -10.01 -16.59 11.87
N LYS A 237 -9.89 -17.92 11.75
CA LYS A 237 -10.84 -18.87 12.37
C LYS A 237 -10.47 -19.18 13.81
N ILE A 238 -9.17 -19.22 14.12
CA ILE A 238 -8.67 -19.52 15.47
C ILE A 238 -8.96 -18.36 16.44
N SER A 239 -8.85 -17.10 15.99
CA SER A 239 -9.18 -15.93 16.80
C SER A 239 -10.67 -15.76 17.10
N LYS A 240 -11.57 -16.30 16.25
CA LYS A 240 -13.02 -16.32 16.52
C LYS A 240 -13.44 -17.39 17.54
N GLN A 241 -12.68 -18.48 17.69
CA GLN A 241 -13.00 -19.52 18.69
C GLN A 241 -12.51 -19.18 20.10
N GLN A 242 -11.51 -18.31 20.24
CA GLN A 242 -10.99 -17.89 21.55
C GLN A 242 -11.76 -16.69 22.17
N GLY A 243 -12.67 -16.06 21.43
CA GLY A 243 -13.48 -14.91 21.90
C GLY A 243 -14.86 -15.25 22.47
N ILE A 244 -15.23 -16.54 22.59
CA ILE A 244 -16.60 -16.95 22.99
C ILE A 244 -16.66 -17.56 24.41
N THR A 245 -15.54 -17.90 25.06
CA THR A 245 -15.54 -18.52 26.40
C THR A 245 -15.23 -17.55 27.54
N GLY A 246 -15.88 -16.37 27.57
CA GLY A 246 -15.59 -15.36 28.58
C GLY A 246 -16.74 -14.42 28.91
N ALA A 247 -17.97 -14.91 29.04
CA ALA A 247 -19.07 -14.07 29.52
C ALA A 247 -20.26 -14.86 30.09
N TRP A 248 -20.11 -15.55 31.23
CA TRP A 248 -21.24 -15.87 32.13
C TRP A 248 -20.75 -16.13 33.56
N GLN A 249 -20.79 -15.10 34.41
CA GLN A 249 -21.12 -15.28 35.83
C GLN A 249 -21.68 -13.96 36.38
N LYS A 250 -23.01 -13.84 36.33
CA LYS A 250 -23.79 -12.92 37.15
C LYS A 250 -24.46 -13.72 38.26
N GLY A 251 -24.46 -13.17 39.47
CA GLY A 251 -25.58 -13.26 40.40
C GLY A 251 -25.43 -14.24 41.56
N GLY A 252 -25.27 -13.68 42.76
CA GLY A 252 -25.43 -14.39 44.04
C GLY A 252 -25.51 -13.41 45.20
N LEU A 253 -26.65 -12.74 45.35
CA LEU A 253 -27.07 -12.04 46.57
C LEU A 253 -27.86 -13.03 47.45
N SER A 254 -27.34 -13.29 48.65
CA SER A 254 -28.02 -13.71 49.89
C SER A 254 -26.90 -13.83 50.93
N SER A 255 -26.87 -13.16 52.07
CA SER A 255 -27.91 -12.68 52.98
C SER A 255 -27.37 -11.49 53.78
#